data_AF-A0A3C0VQ27-F1
#
_entry.id   AF-A0A3C0VQ27-F1
#
_cell.length_a   1.000
_cell.length_b   1.000
_cell.length_c   1.000
_cell.angle_alpha   90.00
_cell.angle_beta   90.00
_cell.angle_gamma   90.00
#
_symmetry.space_group_name_H-M   'P 1'
#
loop_
_entity.id
_entity.type
_entity.pdbx_description
1 polymer ?
#
loop_
_entity_poly.entity_id
_entity_poly.type
_entity_poly.pdbx_seq_one_letter_code
_entity_poly.pdbx_strand_id
1 'polypeptide(L)'
;MDKAFIPKGMTVTGNVECDGDLTLEGEVIGNVSIEGTLELKGSIRGNKLKVGRVELTEGVIESDIECKEYLNVGKEVTIFGNIKATKADIDGAVKGDIDVEDKILVGGSAVIQGNLNAKEIGIDMGARCDIDFTKNAYKDQRAAEFFENYLKEHNFA
;
A
#
# COMPACT_ATOMS: atom_id res chain seq x y z
N MET A 1 12.27 22.20 -6.67
CA MET A 1 11.70 21.39 -5.57
C MET A 1 12.88 20.88 -4.78
N ASP A 2 12.94 21.22 -3.50
CA ASP A 2 14.03 20.78 -2.64
C ASP A 2 13.83 19.30 -2.33
N LYS A 3 14.82 18.49 -2.69
CA LYS A 3 14.80 17.05 -2.49
C LYS A 3 15.84 16.69 -1.44
N ALA A 4 15.38 16.17 -0.32
CA ALA A 4 16.25 15.63 0.72
C ALA A 4 16.78 14.26 0.31
N PHE A 5 17.97 13.90 0.80
CA PHE A 5 18.61 12.63 0.48
C PHE A 5 19.26 12.02 1.73
N ILE A 6 18.88 10.79 2.06
CA ILE A 6 19.54 9.97 3.09
C ILE A 6 20.31 8.86 2.35
N PRO A 7 21.63 8.98 2.18
CA PRO A 7 22.42 8.04 1.39
C PRO A 7 22.57 6.68 2.09
N LYS A 8 22.95 5.67 1.28
CA LYS A 8 23.34 4.36 1.79
C LYS A 8 24.48 4.48 2.82
N GLY A 9 24.36 3.74 3.92
CA GLY A 9 25.32 3.77 5.03
C GLY A 9 25.04 4.85 6.09
N MET A 10 24.03 5.70 5.88
CA MET A 10 23.53 6.62 6.90
C MET A 10 22.40 5.95 7.68
N THR A 11 22.48 6.01 9.02
CA THR A 11 21.39 5.66 9.92
C THR A 11 20.89 6.91 10.62
N VAL A 12 19.59 7.19 10.50
CA VAL A 12 18.92 8.24 11.27
C VAL A 12 18.18 7.60 12.43
N THR A 13 18.48 8.03 13.65
CA THR A 13 17.75 7.61 14.86
C THR A 13 16.94 8.78 15.38
N GLY A 14 15.61 8.63 15.38
CA GLY A 14 14.66 9.70 15.66
C GLY A 14 13.63 9.85 14.55
N ASN A 15 12.66 10.74 14.76
CA ASN A 15 11.62 10.98 13.77
C ASN A 15 12.14 11.88 12.63
N VAL A 16 11.65 11.63 11.42
CA VAL A 16 11.97 12.42 10.22
C VAL A 16 10.70 13.10 9.73
N GLU A 17 10.75 14.42 9.57
CA GLU A 17 9.69 15.22 8.96
C GLU A 17 10.26 15.93 7.72
N CYS A 18 9.54 15.86 6.60
CA CYS A 18 9.95 16.48 5.35
C CYS A 18 8.73 17.03 4.59
N ASP A 19 8.72 18.34 4.35
CA ASP A 19 7.63 18.97 3.57
C ASP A 19 7.78 18.72 2.06
N GLY A 20 9.01 18.46 1.59
CA GLY A 20 9.34 18.21 0.19
C GLY A 20 9.44 16.73 -0.16
N ASP A 21 10.23 16.43 -1.18
CA ASP A 21 10.52 15.05 -1.58
C ASP A 21 11.72 14.51 -0.80
N LEU A 22 11.71 13.21 -0.52
CA LEU A 22 12.81 12.50 0.14
C LEU A 22 13.19 11.25 -0.66
N THR A 23 14.49 11.11 -0.96
CA THR A 23 15.06 9.81 -1.33
C THR A 23 15.80 9.22 -0.15
N LEU A 24 15.50 7.97 0.19
CA LEU A 24 16.07 7.24 1.32
C LEU A 24 16.70 5.94 0.82
N GLU A 25 18.03 5.90 0.84
CA GLU A 25 18.84 4.70 0.55
C GLU A 25 19.50 4.11 1.82
N GLY A 26 19.44 4.83 2.94
CA GLY A 26 19.96 4.42 4.24
C GLY A 26 18.93 3.67 5.11
N GLU A 27 19.06 3.85 6.42
CA GLU A 27 18.13 3.33 7.43
C GLU A 27 17.56 4.48 8.27
N VAL A 28 16.25 4.43 8.53
CA VAL A 28 15.59 5.32 9.50
C VAL A 28 14.98 4.47 10.60
N ILE A 29 15.34 4.78 11.86
CA ILE A 29 14.79 4.18 13.07
C ILE A 29 13.99 5.25 13.79
N GLY A 30 12.69 5.28 13.53
CA GLY A 30 11.75 6.29 14.00
C GLY A 30 10.55 6.45 13.07
N ASN A 31 9.61 7.31 13.45
CA ASN A 31 8.48 7.63 12.58
C ASN A 31 8.90 8.57 11.46
N VAL A 32 8.25 8.46 10.32
CA VAL A 32 8.55 9.27 9.13
C VAL A 32 7.27 9.93 8.64
N SER A 33 7.29 11.24 8.46
CA SER A 33 6.19 12.02 7.89
C SER A 33 6.69 12.87 6.73
N ILE A 34 6.19 12.61 5.52
CA ILE A 34 6.59 13.29 4.30
C ILE A 34 5.33 13.80 3.60
N GLU A 35 5.25 15.10 3.35
CA GLU A 35 4.10 15.66 2.63
C GLU A 35 4.22 15.45 1.11
N GLY A 36 5.44 15.44 0.58
CA GLY A 36 5.73 15.15 -0.83
C GLY A 36 5.87 13.65 -1.16
N THR A 37 6.81 13.36 -2.06
CA THR A 37 7.09 12.00 -2.54
C THR A 37 8.24 11.34 -1.77
N LEU A 38 8.05 10.09 -1.35
CA LEU A 38 9.11 9.24 -0.81
C LEU A 38 9.59 8.25 -1.88
N GLU A 39 10.87 8.28 -2.22
CA GLU A 39 11.56 7.24 -2.98
C GLU A 39 12.42 6.40 -2.02
N LEU A 40 12.09 5.12 -1.82
CA LEU A 40 12.78 4.26 -0.88
C LEU A 40 13.58 3.14 -1.57
N LYS A 41 14.85 3.03 -1.20
CA LYS A 41 15.79 1.94 -1.50
C LYS A 41 16.59 1.57 -0.24
N GLY A 42 15.90 1.39 0.87
CA GLY A 42 16.52 1.34 2.19
C GLY A 42 15.60 0.69 3.21
N SER A 43 15.77 1.02 4.48
CA SER A 43 14.90 0.48 5.53
C SER A 43 14.30 1.55 6.41
N ILE A 44 13.05 1.33 6.81
CA ILE A 44 12.36 2.14 7.80
C ILE A 44 11.87 1.19 8.89
N ARG A 45 12.26 1.47 10.13
CA ARG A 45 11.73 0.81 11.32
C ARG A 45 11.10 1.86 12.21
N GLY A 46 9.79 1.81 12.33
CA GLY A 46 9.02 2.80 13.07
C GLY A 46 7.63 2.29 13.39
N ASN A 47 6.84 3.13 14.05
CA ASN A 47 5.44 2.79 14.28
C ASN A 47 4.56 3.32 13.14
N LYS A 48 4.93 4.46 12.55
CA LYS A 48 4.13 5.14 11.54
C LYS A 48 4.98 5.78 10.43
N LEU A 49 4.62 5.48 9.19
CA LEU A 49 5.10 6.10 7.96
C LEU A 49 3.93 6.82 7.28
N LYS A 50 3.92 8.15 7.29
CA LYS A 50 2.90 8.97 6.62
C LYS A 50 3.51 9.65 5.40
N VAL A 51 2.91 9.46 4.24
CA VAL A 51 3.49 9.93 2.96
C VAL A 51 2.39 10.42 2.02
N GLY A 52 2.67 11.46 1.22
CA GLY A 52 1.79 11.86 0.13
C GLY A 52 1.71 10.78 -0.94
N ARG A 53 2.85 10.59 -1.62
CA ARG A 53 3.07 9.52 -2.61
C ARG A 53 4.33 8.75 -2.25
N VAL A 54 4.37 7.46 -2.56
CA VAL A 54 5.54 6.64 -2.25
C VAL A 54 5.84 5.62 -3.34
N GLU A 55 7.14 5.52 -3.66
CA GLU A 55 7.70 4.58 -4.62
C GLU A 55 8.77 3.76 -3.88
N LEU A 56 8.42 2.53 -3.50
CA LEU A 56 9.31 1.61 -2.81
C LEU A 56 9.95 0.70 -3.85
N THR A 57 11.26 0.83 -4.07
CA THR A 57 11.95 0.01 -5.09
C THR A 57 12.63 -1.20 -4.48
N GLU A 58 13.27 -1.03 -3.32
CA GLU A 58 14.04 -2.07 -2.62
C GLU A 58 14.01 -1.81 -1.12
N GLY A 59 13.92 -2.87 -0.33
CA GLY A 59 14.23 -2.83 1.11
C GLY A 59 13.11 -3.30 2.03
N VAL A 60 13.21 -2.94 3.31
CA VAL A 60 12.33 -3.48 4.36
C VAL A 60 11.67 -2.35 5.13
N ILE A 61 10.34 -2.41 5.25
CA ILE A 61 9.56 -1.50 6.07
C ILE A 61 8.91 -2.29 7.20
N GLU A 62 9.29 -1.97 8.42
CA GLU A 62 8.66 -2.44 9.65
C GLU A 62 7.92 -1.24 10.25
N SER A 63 6.72 -0.94 9.75
CA SER A 63 5.89 0.21 10.16
C SER A 63 4.51 0.10 9.51
N ASP A 64 3.49 0.67 10.15
CA ASP A 64 2.23 0.97 9.47
C ASP A 64 2.43 2.12 8.46
N ILE A 65 1.81 2.01 7.29
CA ILE A 65 1.92 2.97 6.18
C ILE A 65 0.58 3.67 5.97
N GLU A 66 0.58 5.00 6.01
CA GLU A 66 -0.54 5.86 5.63
C GLU A 66 -0.14 6.71 4.42
N CYS A 67 -0.52 6.25 3.23
CA CYS A 67 -0.28 6.95 1.98
C CYS A 67 -1.53 7.73 1.55
N LYS A 68 -1.40 9.03 1.31
CA LYS A 68 -2.56 9.88 0.98
C LYS A 68 -3.05 9.66 -0.46
N GLU A 69 -2.16 9.37 -1.39
CA GLU A 69 -2.49 9.32 -2.83
C GLU A 69 -2.23 7.96 -3.46
N TYR A 70 -0.95 7.62 -3.69
CA TYR A 70 -0.57 6.44 -4.45
C TYR A 70 0.66 5.78 -3.84
N LEU A 71 0.52 4.47 -3.60
CA LEU A 71 1.54 3.60 -3.05
C LEU A 71 1.99 2.59 -4.10
N ASN A 72 3.26 2.60 -4.46
CA ASN A 72 3.88 1.57 -5.28
C ASN A 72 4.86 0.74 -4.44
N VAL A 73 4.67 -0.57 -4.41
CA VAL A 73 5.50 -1.52 -3.69
C VAL A 73 6.20 -2.43 -4.70
N GLY A 74 7.46 -2.15 -5.00
CA GLY A 74 8.28 -2.96 -5.90
C GLY A 74 8.55 -4.37 -5.37
N LYS A 75 8.86 -5.28 -6.30
CA LYS A 75 9.09 -6.72 -6.01
C LYS A 75 10.15 -7.04 -4.96
N GLU A 76 11.16 -6.18 -4.79
CA GLU A 76 12.28 -6.36 -3.84
C GLU A 76 11.98 -5.69 -2.48
N VAL A 77 10.71 -5.38 -2.21
CA VAL A 77 10.27 -4.73 -0.97
C VAL A 77 9.52 -5.73 -0.10
N THR A 78 9.82 -5.73 1.20
CA THR A 78 9.07 -6.47 2.22
C THR A 78 8.50 -5.51 3.26
N ILE A 79 7.19 -5.59 3.49
CA ILE A 79 6.47 -4.76 4.44
C ILE A 79 5.91 -5.64 5.58
N PHE A 80 6.24 -5.28 6.81
CA PHE A 80 5.64 -5.79 8.03
C PHE A 80 4.87 -4.67 8.71
N GLY A 81 3.56 -4.65 8.51
CA GLY A 81 2.70 -3.56 8.97
C GLY A 81 1.45 -3.44 8.12
N ASN A 82 0.51 -2.63 8.59
CA ASN A 82 -0.73 -2.37 7.88
C ASN A 82 -0.54 -1.26 6.86
N ILE A 83 -1.31 -1.32 5.78
CA ILE A 83 -1.26 -0.36 4.68
C ILE A 83 -2.62 0.32 4.56
N LYS A 84 -2.63 1.65 4.61
CA LYS A 84 -3.75 2.48 4.19
C LYS A 84 -3.33 3.37 3.02
N ALA A 85 -4.06 3.30 1.91
CA ALA A 85 -3.79 4.13 0.74
C ALA A 85 -5.07 4.50 -0.03
N THR A 86 -5.02 5.51 -0.90
CA THR A 86 -6.13 5.76 -1.85
C THR A 86 -6.05 4.79 -3.03
N LYS A 87 -4.86 4.60 -3.60
CA LYS A 87 -4.56 3.63 -4.66
C LYS A 87 -3.25 2.91 -4.35
N ALA A 88 -3.13 1.65 -4.77
CA ALA A 88 -1.89 0.90 -4.59
C ALA A 88 -1.59 -0.09 -5.72
N ASP A 89 -0.33 -0.18 -6.10
CA ASP A 89 0.21 -1.27 -6.93
C ASP A 89 1.25 -2.02 -6.10
N ILE A 90 1.08 -3.34 -5.95
CA ILE A 90 1.91 -4.16 -5.05
C ILE A 90 2.48 -5.35 -5.82
N ASP A 91 3.79 -5.33 -6.06
CA ASP A 91 4.59 -6.43 -6.61
C ASP A 91 5.45 -7.13 -5.55
N GLY A 92 5.60 -6.52 -4.37
CA GLY A 92 6.42 -7.02 -3.26
C GLY A 92 5.70 -7.92 -2.25
N ALA A 93 6.35 -8.13 -1.10
CA ALA A 93 5.81 -8.93 0.00
C ALA A 93 5.18 -8.06 1.08
N VAL A 94 3.96 -8.40 1.51
CA VAL A 94 3.24 -7.68 2.57
C VAL A 94 2.69 -8.67 3.59
N LYS A 95 3.01 -8.44 4.87
CA LYS A 95 2.39 -9.12 5.99
C LYS A 95 1.69 -8.09 6.89
N GLY A 96 0.37 -8.05 6.79
CA GLY A 96 -0.49 -7.09 7.48
C GLY A 96 -1.78 -6.83 6.71
N ASP A 97 -2.66 -6.01 7.28
CA ASP A 97 -3.93 -5.66 6.66
C ASP A 97 -3.75 -4.51 5.67
N ILE A 98 -4.42 -4.61 4.53
CA ILE A 98 -4.39 -3.65 3.43
C ILE A 98 -5.79 -3.05 3.25
N ASP A 99 -5.89 -1.73 3.35
CA ASP A 99 -7.12 -0.95 3.19
C ASP A 99 -6.88 0.16 2.14
N VAL A 100 -7.40 -0.06 0.92
CA VAL A 100 -7.21 0.83 -0.22
C VAL A 100 -8.55 1.42 -0.64
N GLU A 101 -8.68 2.75 -0.66
CA GLU A 101 -9.99 3.38 -0.82
C GLU A 101 -10.63 3.25 -2.21
N ASP A 102 -9.81 3.08 -3.25
CA ASP A 102 -10.26 3.04 -4.65
C ASP A 102 -9.82 1.74 -5.31
N LYS A 103 -8.61 1.71 -5.87
CA LYS A 103 -8.12 0.59 -6.68
C LYS A 103 -6.80 0.06 -6.16
N ILE A 104 -6.71 -1.26 -6.07
CA ILE A 104 -5.47 -2.00 -5.84
C ILE A 104 -5.17 -2.93 -7.02
N LEU A 105 -3.92 -2.97 -7.48
CA LEU A 105 -3.39 -4.01 -8.34
C LEU A 105 -2.33 -4.82 -7.59
N VAL A 106 -2.54 -6.13 -7.53
CA VAL A 106 -1.59 -7.09 -6.95
C VAL A 106 -0.88 -7.77 -8.11
N GLY A 107 0.40 -7.46 -8.27
CA GLY A 107 1.23 -7.95 -9.37
C GLY A 107 1.63 -9.42 -9.20
N GLY A 108 2.07 -10.04 -10.30
CA GLY A 108 2.33 -11.48 -10.36
C GLY A 108 3.48 -11.99 -9.48
N SER A 109 4.33 -11.11 -8.93
CA SER A 109 5.37 -11.48 -7.96
C SER A 109 4.96 -11.28 -6.50
N ALA A 110 3.79 -10.70 -6.25
CA ALA A 110 3.39 -10.30 -4.92
C ALA A 110 3.16 -11.50 -3.99
N VAL A 111 3.47 -11.31 -2.71
CA VAL A 111 3.18 -12.27 -1.64
C VAL A 111 2.48 -11.53 -0.51
N ILE A 112 1.19 -11.79 -0.32
CA ILE A 112 0.38 -11.05 0.66
C ILE A 112 -0.23 -12.02 1.66
N GLN A 113 -0.07 -11.71 2.94
CA GLN A 113 -0.70 -12.39 4.06
C GLN A 113 -1.41 -11.38 4.96
N GLY A 114 -2.75 -11.45 5.06
CA GLY A 114 -3.56 -10.55 5.88
C GLY A 114 -4.95 -10.30 5.28
N ASN A 115 -5.64 -9.24 5.70
CA ASN A 115 -6.89 -8.84 5.08
C ASN A 115 -6.66 -7.86 3.92
N LEU A 116 -7.49 -7.91 2.87
CA LEU A 116 -7.48 -6.92 1.80
C LEU A 116 -8.87 -6.33 1.57
N ASN A 117 -8.95 -4.99 1.55
CA ASN A 117 -10.18 -4.26 1.30
C ASN A 117 -9.92 -3.17 0.28
N ALA A 118 -10.70 -3.16 -0.81
CA ALA A 118 -10.75 -2.07 -1.77
C ALA A 118 -12.07 -2.07 -2.55
N LYS A 119 -12.35 -1.00 -3.31
CA LYS A 119 -13.49 -0.98 -4.26
C LYS A 119 -13.20 -1.82 -5.49
N GLU A 120 -12.01 -1.69 -6.05
CA GLU A 120 -11.55 -2.45 -7.20
C GLU A 120 -10.26 -3.20 -6.86
N ILE A 121 -10.27 -4.51 -7.07
CA ILE A 121 -9.14 -5.40 -6.79
C ILE A 121 -8.76 -6.12 -8.09
N GLY A 122 -7.58 -5.84 -8.61
CA GLY A 122 -6.95 -6.62 -9.67
C GLY A 122 -5.87 -7.52 -9.08
N ILE A 123 -5.84 -8.79 -9.48
CA ILE A 123 -4.78 -9.73 -9.09
C ILE A 123 -4.25 -10.39 -10.35
N ASP A 124 -2.97 -10.20 -10.61
CA ASP A 124 -2.30 -10.78 -11.76
C ASP A 124 -1.91 -12.24 -11.51
N MET A 125 -1.78 -13.00 -12.61
CA MET A 125 -1.36 -14.39 -12.55
C MET A 125 0.04 -14.51 -11.91
N GLY A 126 0.15 -15.38 -10.92
CA GLY A 126 1.41 -15.65 -10.21
C GLY A 126 1.46 -15.12 -8.78
N ALA A 127 0.59 -14.16 -8.44
CA ALA A 127 0.48 -13.62 -7.09
C ALA A 127 0.15 -14.74 -6.08
N ARG A 128 0.79 -14.68 -4.90
CA ARG A 128 0.57 -15.62 -3.79
C ARG A 128 -0.17 -14.90 -2.68
N CYS A 129 -1.47 -15.10 -2.61
CA CYS A 129 -2.35 -14.38 -1.70
C CYS A 129 -2.97 -15.37 -0.69
N ASP A 130 -2.59 -15.22 0.58
CA ASP A 130 -3.31 -15.79 1.73
C ASP A 130 -4.12 -14.64 2.37
N ILE A 131 -5.26 -14.33 1.74
CA ILE A 131 -6.01 -13.11 1.99
C ILE A 131 -7.47 -13.41 2.29
N ASP A 132 -7.98 -12.76 3.34
CA ASP A 132 -9.40 -12.67 3.64
C ASP A 132 -9.99 -11.33 3.17
N PHE A 133 -11.12 -11.38 2.45
CA PHE A 133 -11.89 -10.21 2.03
C PHE A 133 -13.01 -9.95 3.03
N THR A 134 -12.73 -9.21 4.11
CA THR A 134 -13.59 -9.21 5.32
C THR A 134 -14.38 -7.93 5.57
N LYS A 135 -14.03 -6.78 4.99
CA LYS A 135 -14.77 -5.53 5.25
C LYS A 135 -15.80 -5.23 4.17
N ASN A 136 -17.04 -5.07 4.61
CA ASN A 136 -18.15 -4.49 3.84
C ASN A 136 -17.99 -2.97 3.55
N ALA A 137 -16.81 -2.39 3.79
CA ALA A 137 -16.57 -0.95 3.69
C ALA A 137 -16.76 -0.40 2.26
N TYR A 138 -16.54 -1.26 1.25
CA TYR A 138 -16.56 -0.88 -0.17
C TYR A 138 -17.60 -1.66 -0.97
N LYS A 139 -18.77 -1.98 -0.38
CA LYS A 139 -19.86 -2.63 -1.11
C LYS A 139 -20.29 -1.82 -2.31
N ASP A 140 -20.29 -2.45 -3.48
CA ASP A 140 -20.81 -1.88 -4.71
C ASP A 140 -22.29 -2.22 -4.90
N GLN A 141 -23.16 -1.21 -4.83
CA GLN A 141 -24.61 -1.37 -4.98
C GLN A 141 -25.00 -1.86 -6.38
N ARG A 142 -24.16 -1.62 -7.40
CA ARG A 142 -24.39 -2.07 -8.78
C ARG A 142 -24.53 -3.59 -8.87
N ALA A 143 -23.83 -4.34 -8.01
CA ALA A 143 -23.94 -5.80 -7.97
C ALA A 143 -25.34 -6.24 -7.52
N ALA A 144 -25.88 -5.63 -6.47
CA ALA A 144 -27.24 -5.94 -5.99
C ALA A 144 -28.29 -5.53 -7.02
N GLU A 145 -28.18 -4.31 -7.56
CA GLU A 145 -29.08 -3.78 -8.60
C GLU A 145 -29.11 -4.67 -9.85
N PHE A 146 -27.97 -5.21 -10.28
CA PHE A 146 -27.89 -6.11 -11.43
C PHE A 146 -28.77 -7.35 -11.24
N PHE A 147 -28.64 -8.03 -10.09
CA PHE A 147 -29.43 -9.24 -9.82
C PHE A 147 -30.91 -8.92 -9.60
N GLU A 148 -31.24 -7.80 -8.95
CA GLU A 148 -32.63 -7.36 -8.80
C GLU A 148 -33.30 -7.13 -10.17
N ASN A 149 -32.61 -6.49 -11.10
CA ASN A 149 -33.11 -6.26 -12.46
C ASN A 149 -33.22 -7.57 -13.25
N TYR A 150 -32.21 -8.44 -13.18
CA TYR A 150 -32.21 -9.74 -13.84
C TYR A 150 -33.42 -10.60 -13.45
N LEU A 151 -33.76 -10.64 -12.16
CA LEU A 151 -34.91 -11.38 -11.64
C LEU A 151 -36.25 -10.81 -12.13
N LYS A 152 -36.39 -9.48 -12.18
CA LYS A 152 -37.59 -8.80 -12.70
C LYS A 152 -37.82 -9.09 -14.18
N GLU A 153 -36.76 -9.07 -14.99
CA GLU A 153 -36.85 -9.29 -16.44
C GLU A 153 -37.24 -10.73 -16.81
N HIS A 154 -36.87 -11.71 -15.98
CA HIS A 154 -37.08 -13.13 -16.27
C HIS A 154 -38.26 -13.75 -15.50
N ASN A 155 -39.14 -12.94 -14.88
CA ASN A 155 -40.32 -13.38 -14.12
C ASN A 155 -40.00 -14.47 -13.07
N PHE A 156 -38.85 -14.38 -12.40
CA PHE A 156 -38.52 -15.25 -11.26
C PHE A 156 -39.10 -14.72 -9.93
N ALA A 157 -40.02 -13.74 -10.00
CA ALA A 157 -40.67 -13.12 -8.86
C ALA A 157 -42.00 -13.80 -8.52
#